data_AF-A0A936JRD0-F1
#
_entry.id   AF-A0A936JRD0-F1
#
_cell.length_a   1.000
_cell.length_b   1.000
_cell.length_c   1.000
_cell.angle_alpha   90.00
_cell.angle_beta   90.00
_cell.angle_gamma   90.00
#
_symmetry.space_group_name_H-M   'P 1'
#
loop_
_entity.id
_entity.type
_entity.pdbx_description
1 polymer ?
#
loop_
_entity_poly.entity_id
_entity_poly.type
_entity_poly.pdbx_seq_one_letter_code
_entity_poly.pdbx_strand_id
1 'polypeptide(L)'
;MKFQGLSLTEVANYKILELKNPEHQDRQDRQKSNTAKVGDVEYSDYGAVQDLVSAVNWAWFGWIPNGLLTMLAAEAGKGKSYLALWIAKIFIHGGTFPDGTPHAPEPNGKIL
;
A
#
# COMPACT_ATOMS: atom_id res chain seq x y z
N MET A 1 5.31 64.17 -27.05
CA MET A 1 4.71 64.29 -25.69
C MET A 1 5.43 63.29 -24.80
N LYS A 2 6.03 63.75 -23.69
CA LYS A 2 6.94 62.99 -22.81
C LYS A 2 6.21 61.85 -22.08
N PHE A 3 6.81 60.66 -22.05
CA PHE A 3 6.76 59.79 -20.87
C PHE A 3 8.20 59.30 -20.61
N GLN A 4 8.72 59.69 -19.46
CA GLN A 4 10.07 59.40 -18.98
C GLN A 4 10.13 57.93 -18.56
N GLY A 5 11.11 57.19 -19.07
CA GLY A 5 11.44 55.85 -18.58
C GLY A 5 12.10 55.95 -17.21
N LEU A 6 11.61 55.15 -16.26
CA LEU A 6 12.21 55.02 -14.92
C LEU A 6 13.70 54.70 -15.04
N SER A 7 14.52 55.36 -14.23
CA SER A 7 15.97 55.14 -14.20
C SER A 7 16.28 53.69 -13.79
N LEU A 8 17.41 53.14 -14.26
CA LEU A 8 17.90 51.81 -13.82
C LEU A 8 17.96 51.67 -12.29
N THR A 9 18.13 52.79 -11.57
CA THR A 9 18.06 52.85 -10.11
C THR A 9 16.65 52.63 -9.54
N GLU A 10 15.60 53.11 -10.21
CA GLU A 10 14.19 52.86 -9.81
C GLU A 10 13.79 51.41 -10.07
N VAL A 11 14.16 50.86 -11.23
CA VAL A 11 13.89 49.44 -11.56
C VAL A 11 14.59 48.49 -10.58
N ALA A 12 15.81 48.84 -10.15
CA ALA A 12 16.52 48.10 -9.11
C ALA A 12 15.82 48.23 -7.75
N ASN A 13 15.31 49.42 -7.39
CA ASN A 13 14.59 49.63 -6.13
C ASN A 13 13.26 48.86 -6.08
N TYR A 14 12.48 48.79 -7.16
CA TYR A 14 11.26 47.97 -7.21
C TYR A 14 11.55 46.48 -7.00
N LYS A 15 12.64 45.97 -7.59
CA LYS A 15 13.06 44.58 -7.41
C LYS A 15 13.59 44.28 -6.00
N ILE A 16 14.24 45.25 -5.34
CA ILE A 16 14.69 45.12 -3.95
C ILE A 16 13.49 45.21 -2.97
N LEU A 17 12.45 45.99 -3.28
CA LEU A 17 11.23 46.08 -2.47
C LEU A 17 10.36 44.81 -2.58
N GLU A 18 10.29 44.15 -3.74
CA GLU A 18 9.68 42.81 -3.89
C GLU A 18 10.42 41.73 -3.07
N LEU A 19 11.76 41.83 -2.98
CA LEU A 19 12.59 40.90 -2.20
C LEU A 19 12.56 41.14 -0.69
N LYS A 20 11.98 42.26 -0.23
CA LYS A 20 11.83 42.61 1.20
C LYS A 20 10.42 42.39 1.75
N ASN A 21 9.60 41.59 1.08
CA ASN A 21 8.32 41.14 1.63
C ASN A 21 8.59 40.04 2.69
N PRO A 22 8.27 40.25 3.98
CA PRO A 22 8.60 39.32 5.06
C PRO A 22 7.99 37.91 4.89
N GLU A 23 6.92 37.76 4.09
CA GLU A 23 6.30 36.46 3.82
C GLU A 23 7.17 35.51 2.98
N HIS A 24 8.17 36.01 2.24
CA HIS A 24 9.11 35.16 1.50
C HIS A 24 10.24 34.61 2.38
N GLN A 25 10.55 35.28 3.50
CA GLN A 25 11.56 34.84 4.46
C GLN A 25 11.00 33.68 5.31
N ASP A 26 9.74 33.78 5.75
CA ASP A 26 9.05 32.73 6.52
C ASP A 26 8.94 31.41 5.75
N ARG A 27 8.82 31.46 4.41
CA ARG A 27 8.82 30.24 3.58
C ARG A 27 10.19 29.56 3.52
N GLN A 28 11.28 30.32 3.56
CA GLN A 28 12.64 29.79 3.55
C GLN A 28 13.06 29.28 4.94
N ASP A 29 12.61 29.94 6.00
CA ASP A 29 12.91 29.52 7.38
C ASP A 29 12.08 28.29 7.79
N ARG A 30 10.84 28.15 7.28
CA ARG A 30 10.03 26.93 7.44
C ARG A 30 10.58 25.73 6.66
N GLN A 31 11.33 25.95 5.58
CA GLN A 31 12.05 24.87 4.88
C GLN A 31 13.31 24.44 5.64
N LYS A 32 13.96 25.32 6.40
CA LYS A 32 15.20 25.00 7.13
C LYS A 32 15.00 24.26 8.45
N SER A 33 13.78 24.18 8.99
CA SER A 33 13.53 23.50 10.28
C SER A 33 13.12 22.02 10.17
N ASN A 34 13.04 21.44 8.96
CA ASN A 34 12.65 20.04 8.79
C ASN A 34 13.80 19.11 8.35
N THR A 35 15.04 19.41 8.71
CA THR A 35 16.07 18.37 8.88
C THR A 35 15.85 17.68 10.23
N ALA A 36 14.64 17.13 10.44
CA ALA A 36 14.47 16.03 11.37
C ALA A 36 15.41 14.93 10.89
N LYS A 37 16.17 14.32 11.80
CA LYS A 37 17.06 13.21 11.49
C LYS A 37 16.28 12.19 10.65
N VAL A 38 16.63 12.07 9.38
CA VAL A 38 16.21 10.95 8.55
C VAL A 38 16.97 9.77 9.15
N GLY A 39 16.36 9.09 10.13
CA GLY A 39 16.83 7.78 10.54
C GLY A 39 16.89 6.91 9.29
N ASP A 40 17.91 6.06 9.20
CA ASP A 40 18.15 5.19 8.05
C ASP A 40 16.84 4.53 7.61
N VAL A 41 16.26 4.99 6.50
CA VAL A 41 15.03 4.42 5.95
C VAL A 41 15.45 3.14 5.23
N GLU A 42 15.46 2.04 5.98
CA GLU A 42 15.66 0.72 5.40
C GLU A 42 14.39 0.31 4.64
N TYR A 43 14.47 0.38 3.31
CA TYR A 43 13.40 -0.14 2.45
C TYR A 43 13.37 -1.66 2.60
N SER A 44 12.22 -2.20 3.00
CA SER A 44 12.02 -3.65 2.99
C SER A 44 12.05 -4.16 1.54
N ASP A 45 13.07 -4.92 1.20
CA ASP A 45 13.13 -5.62 -0.08
C ASP A 45 12.23 -6.87 -0.05
N TYR A 46 11.43 -7.02 -1.11
CA TYR A 46 10.55 -8.18 -1.29
C TYR A 46 11.29 -9.38 -1.89
N GLY A 47 12.58 -9.26 -2.23
CA GLY A 47 13.41 -10.36 -2.72
C GLY A 47 13.35 -11.60 -1.83
N ALA A 48 13.27 -11.41 -0.50
CA ALA A 48 13.18 -12.50 0.47
C ALA A 48 11.88 -13.32 0.39
N VAL A 49 10.79 -12.78 -0.15
CA VAL A 49 9.50 -13.48 -0.28
C VAL A 49 9.23 -13.99 -1.70
N GLN A 50 10.09 -13.65 -2.67
CA GLN A 50 9.93 -14.03 -4.07
C GLN A 50 9.84 -15.56 -4.25
N ASP A 51 10.73 -16.30 -3.60
CA ASP A 51 10.77 -17.75 -3.69
C ASP A 51 9.50 -18.38 -3.06
N LEU A 52 9.03 -17.81 -1.94
CA LEU A 52 7.82 -18.26 -1.25
C LEU A 52 6.56 -18.12 -2.12
N VAL A 53 6.46 -17.04 -2.89
CA VAL A 53 5.30 -16.76 -3.75
C VAL A 53 5.37 -17.53 -5.08
N SER A 54 6.56 -17.92 -5.54
CA SER A 54 6.72 -18.68 -6.79
C SER A 54 6.30 -20.15 -6.68
N ALA A 55 6.39 -20.75 -5.49
CA ALA A 55 6.15 -22.17 -5.24
C ALA A 55 4.78 -22.46 -4.61
N VAL A 56 3.79 -21.58 -4.82
CA VAL A 56 2.49 -21.68 -4.14
C VAL A 56 1.75 -22.94 -4.58
N ASN A 57 1.58 -23.85 -3.61
CA ASN A 57 0.66 -24.98 -3.73
C ASN A 57 -0.76 -24.52 -3.38
N TRP A 58 -1.78 -25.09 -4.02
CA TRP A 58 -3.17 -24.65 -3.86
C TRP A 58 -4.04 -25.77 -3.33
N ALA A 59 -4.82 -25.51 -2.27
CA ALA A 59 -5.93 -26.39 -1.91
C ALA A 59 -7.14 -26.13 -2.80
N TRP A 60 -7.37 -24.87 -3.17
CA TRP A 60 -8.36 -24.50 -4.18
C TRP A 60 -7.77 -23.43 -5.10
N PHE A 61 -7.51 -23.82 -6.35
CA PHE A 61 -6.78 -22.99 -7.30
C PHE A 61 -7.43 -21.61 -7.52
N GLY A 62 -6.65 -20.55 -7.32
CA GLY A 62 -7.11 -19.17 -7.44
C GLY A 62 -7.86 -18.62 -6.22
N TRP A 63 -8.14 -19.44 -5.20
CA TRP A 63 -8.92 -19.04 -4.03
C TRP A 63 -8.20 -19.28 -2.70
N ILE A 64 -7.65 -20.49 -2.50
CA ILE A 64 -7.05 -20.91 -1.22
C ILE A 64 -5.65 -21.50 -1.49
N PRO A 65 -4.60 -20.69 -1.34
CA PRO A 65 -3.23 -21.18 -1.32
C PRO A 65 -2.89 -21.87 0.01
N ASN A 66 -2.03 -22.89 -0.06
CA ASN A 66 -1.54 -23.63 1.10
C ASN A 66 -0.39 -22.87 1.78
N GLY A 67 -0.39 -22.85 3.11
CA GLY A 67 0.66 -22.17 3.91
C GLY A 67 0.57 -20.64 3.89
N LEU A 68 -0.49 -20.06 3.33
CA LEU A 68 -0.72 -18.63 3.19
C LEU A 68 -2.06 -18.21 3.81
N LEU A 69 -2.16 -16.96 4.26
CA LEU A 69 -3.38 -16.42 4.83
C LEU A 69 -4.38 -16.02 3.73
N THR A 70 -5.59 -16.58 3.79
CA THR A 70 -6.72 -16.18 2.94
C THR A 70 -7.74 -15.40 3.76
N MET A 71 -8.16 -14.22 3.28
CA MET A 71 -9.11 -13.34 3.99
C MET A 71 -10.42 -13.21 3.20
N LEU A 72 -11.56 -13.44 3.87
CA LEU A 72 -12.88 -13.22 3.32
C LEU A 72 -13.42 -11.85 3.70
N ALA A 73 -13.55 -10.95 2.72
CA ALA A 73 -14.07 -9.60 2.91
C ALA A 73 -15.46 -9.46 2.26
N ALA A 74 -16.47 -9.12 3.07
CA ALA A 74 -17.81 -8.81 2.62
C ALA A 74 -18.56 -8.00 3.69
N GLU A 75 -19.62 -7.29 3.31
CA GLU A 75 -20.51 -6.59 4.24
C GLU A 75 -21.11 -7.53 5.31
N ALA A 76 -21.58 -6.95 6.41
CA ALA A 76 -22.30 -7.71 7.43
C ALA A 76 -23.55 -8.38 6.83
N GLY A 77 -23.83 -9.62 7.24
CA GLY A 77 -24.99 -10.38 6.75
C GLY A 77 -24.85 -11.05 5.38
N LYS A 78 -23.74 -10.86 4.64
CA LYS A 78 -23.53 -11.49 3.31
C LYS A 78 -23.06 -12.95 3.35
N GLY A 79 -23.02 -13.57 4.53
CA GLY A 79 -22.69 -15.00 4.66
C GLY A 79 -21.20 -15.35 4.67
N LYS A 80 -20.29 -14.40 4.91
CA LYS A 80 -18.84 -14.70 5.08
C LYS A 80 -18.54 -15.79 6.11
N SER A 81 -19.22 -15.79 7.27
CA SER A 81 -19.08 -16.84 8.29
C SER A 81 -19.63 -18.18 7.81
N TYR A 82 -20.72 -18.16 7.03
CA TYR A 82 -21.29 -19.36 6.44
C TYR A 82 -20.33 -19.96 5.41
N LEU A 83 -19.78 -19.14 4.51
CA LEU A 83 -18.81 -19.57 3.51
C LEU A 83 -17.54 -20.14 4.17
N ALA A 84 -17.02 -19.46 5.20
CA ALA A 84 -15.87 -19.94 5.95
C ALA A 84 -16.13 -21.33 6.56
N LEU A 85 -17.28 -21.53 7.20
CA LEU A 85 -17.64 -22.80 7.81
C LEU A 85 -17.91 -23.90 6.77
N TRP A 86 -18.52 -23.53 5.65
CA TRP A 86 -18.76 -24.45 4.54
C TRP A 86 -17.44 -24.93 3.90
N ILE A 87 -16.47 -24.04 3.73
CA ILE A 87 -15.12 -24.39 3.28
C ILE A 87 -14.47 -25.33 4.32
N ALA A 88 -14.54 -25.02 5.61
CA ALA A 88 -13.99 -25.88 6.66
C ALA A 88 -14.58 -27.31 6.64
N LYS A 89 -15.88 -27.45 6.37
CA LYS A 89 -16.53 -28.76 6.17
C LYS A 89 -15.87 -29.55 5.04
N ILE A 90 -15.53 -28.92 3.92
CA ILE A 90 -14.86 -29.58 2.78
C ILE A 90 -13.46 -30.07 3.18
N PHE A 91 -12.70 -29.29 3.95
CA PHE A 91 -11.38 -29.71 4.41
C PHE A 91 -11.43 -30.86 5.41
N ILE A 92 -12.42 -30.87 6.32
CA ILE A 92 -12.54 -31.89 7.37
C ILE A 92 -13.14 -33.20 6.84
N HIS A 93 -14.21 -33.11 6.04
CA HIS A 93 -15.00 -34.27 5.61
C HIS A 93 -14.81 -34.65 4.14
N GLY A 94 -14.12 -33.80 3.37
CA GLY A 94 -14.07 -33.92 1.92
C GLY A 94 -15.31 -33.35 1.26
N GLY A 95 -15.30 -33.33 -0.07
CA GLY A 95 -16.42 -32.89 -0.87
C GLY A 95 -15.96 -32.23 -2.16
N THR A 96 -16.76 -31.28 -2.62
CA THR A 96 -16.53 -30.58 -3.88
C THR A 96 -16.64 -29.08 -3.63
N PHE A 97 -15.67 -28.34 -4.14
CA PHE A 97 -15.70 -26.88 -4.18
C PHE A 97 -16.79 -26.38 -5.14
N PRO A 98 -17.17 -25.08 -5.08
CA PRO A 98 -18.25 -24.53 -5.90
C PRO A 98 -18.00 -24.62 -7.41
N ASP A 99 -16.74 -24.68 -7.81
CA ASP A 99 -16.29 -24.83 -9.19
C ASP A 99 -16.32 -26.29 -9.70
N GLY A 100 -16.70 -27.24 -8.84
CA GLY A 100 -16.69 -28.67 -9.16
C GLY A 100 -15.36 -29.37 -8.82
N THR A 101 -14.36 -28.67 -8.31
CA THR A 101 -13.07 -29.27 -7.94
C THR A 101 -13.26 -30.20 -6.74
N PRO A 102 -12.91 -31.50 -6.82
CA PRO A 102 -13.02 -32.41 -5.70
C PRO A 102 -11.89 -32.17 -4.69
N HIS A 103 -12.22 -32.32 -3.41
CA HIS A 103 -11.26 -32.32 -2.31
C HIS A 103 -11.43 -33.59 -1.47
N ALA A 104 -10.36 -34.35 -1.31
CA ALA A 104 -10.30 -35.52 -0.45
C ALA A 104 -9.41 -35.19 0.76
N PRO A 105 -9.87 -35.39 2.01
CA PRO A 105 -9.04 -35.20 3.19
C PRO A 105 -7.88 -36.18 3.18
N GLU A 106 -6.72 -35.76 3.67
CA GLU A 106 -5.61 -36.69 3.83
C GLU A 106 -5.95 -37.76 4.89
N PRO A 107 -5.58 -39.04 4.65
CA PRO A 107 -5.95 -40.17 5.52
C PRO A 107 -5.47 -40.04 6.98
N ASN A 108 -4.51 -39.15 7.25
CA ASN A 108 -3.86 -39.00 8.56
C ASN A 108 -4.34 -37.76 9.35
N GLY A 109 -5.42 -37.12 8.93
CA GLY A 109 -6.00 -35.98 9.66
C GLY A 109 -5.11 -34.73 9.66
N LYS A 110 -4.12 -34.65 8.77
CA LYS A 110 -3.30 -33.46 8.59
C LYS A 110 -4.13 -32.42 7.85
N ILE A 111 -4.49 -31.35 8.55
CA ILE A 111 -5.18 -30.20 7.97
C ILE A 111 -4.08 -29.18 7.64
N LEU A 112 -3.55 -29.27 6.41
CA LEU A 112 -2.41 -28.51 5.88
C LEU A 112 -1.04 -28.89 6.51
#